data_AF-A0A822J165-F1
#
_entry.id   AF-A0A822J165-F1
#
_cell.length_a   1.000
_cell.length_b   1.000
_cell.length_c   1.000
_cell.angle_alpha   90.00
_cell.angle_beta   90.00
_cell.angle_gamma   90.00
#
_symmetry.space_group_name_H-M   'P 1'
#
loop_
_entity.id
_entity.type
_entity.pdbx_description
1 polymer ?
#
loop_
_entity_poly.entity_id
_entity_poly.type
_entity_poly.pdbx_seq_one_letter_code
_entity_poly.pdbx_strand_id
1 'polypeptide(L)'
;MKLWMTLYMMVWVAFIEFLLVMTPGGSSVLVYLHIVLGVIIIGLAFYNFSGIRKTRVMGRVKRIAQASFNLSGAAGIFGILIFFGIGKASVIPVINISIYGLILFLHVISSFAIITQAAAIAIAYDMWEDKEFLKETEPGVVPPNPMQQEGIH
;
A
#
# COMPACT_ATOMS: atom_id res chain seq x y z
N MET A 1 -4.85 -14.52 11.30
CA MET A 1 -5.42 -14.26 9.97
C MET A 1 -4.51 -14.89 8.92
N LYS A 2 -5.05 -15.47 7.85
CA LYS A 2 -4.21 -15.99 6.74
C LYS A 2 -3.44 -14.83 6.10
N LEU A 3 -2.21 -15.07 5.66
CA LEU A 3 -1.32 -14.02 5.16
C LEU A 3 -1.89 -13.32 3.91
N TRP A 4 -2.45 -14.06 2.96
CA TRP A 4 -3.08 -13.46 1.77
C TRP A 4 -4.19 -12.47 2.13
N MET A 5 -4.98 -12.75 3.17
CA MET A 5 -6.06 -11.84 3.61
C MET A 5 -5.51 -10.50 4.09
N THR A 6 -4.40 -10.51 4.83
CA THR A 6 -3.79 -9.26 5.33
C THR A 6 -3.06 -8.49 4.22
N LEU A 7 -2.58 -9.17 3.19
CA LEU A 7 -2.01 -8.54 2.00
C LEU A 7 -3.08 -7.78 1.22
N TYR A 8 -4.22 -8.41 0.90
CA TYR A 8 -5.33 -7.74 0.24
C TYR A 8 -6.01 -6.69 1.13
N MET A 9 -6.09 -6.92 2.44
CA MET A 9 -6.59 -5.92 3.40
C MET A 9 -5.78 -4.63 3.32
N MET A 10 -4.45 -4.69 3.21
CA MET A 10 -3.60 -3.50 3.09
C MET A 10 -3.93 -2.69 1.83
N VAL A 11 -4.25 -3.35 0.71
CA VAL A 11 -4.68 -2.69 -0.53
C VAL A 11 -5.98 -1.90 -0.28
N TRP A 12 -6.99 -2.55 0.30
CA TRP A 12 -8.29 -1.94 0.54
C TRP A 12 -8.23 -0.80 1.56
N VAL A 13 -7.49 -0.97 2.65
CA VAL A 13 -7.32 0.08 3.67
C VAL A 13 -6.61 1.28 3.06
N ALA A 14 -5.53 1.08 2.29
CA ALA A 14 -4.82 2.16 1.60
C ALA A 14 -5.71 2.88 0.58
N PHE A 15 -6.56 2.14 -0.14
CA PHE A 15 -7.51 2.72 -1.08
C PHE A 15 -8.55 3.60 -0.37
N ILE A 16 -9.16 3.10 0.71
CA ILE A 16 -10.14 3.84 1.51
C ILE A 16 -9.51 5.10 2.10
N GLU A 17 -8.29 5.00 2.63
CA GLU A 17 -7.57 6.16 3.17
C GLU A 17 -7.30 7.22 2.09
N PHE A 18 -6.97 6.78 0.87
CA PHE A 18 -6.81 7.69 -0.27
C PHE A 18 -8.13 8.40 -0.62
N LEU A 19 -9.24 7.66 -0.71
CA LEU A 19 -10.57 8.25 -0.98
C LEU A 19 -11.01 9.24 0.11
N LEU A 20 -10.70 8.94 1.37
CA LEU A 20 -11.01 9.82 2.50
C LEU A 20 -10.36 11.20 2.33
N VAL A 21 -9.07 11.24 1.96
CA VAL A 21 -8.34 12.51 1.77
C VAL A 21 -8.81 13.26 0.52
N MET A 22 -9.36 12.57 -0.47
CA MET A 22 -9.95 13.21 -1.66
C MET A 22 -11.34 13.83 -1.40
N THR A 23 -11.93 13.62 -0.23
CA THR A 23 -13.25 14.17 0.12
C THR A 23 -13.15 15.68 0.40
N PRO A 24 -13.87 16.54 -0.34
CA PRO A 24 -13.86 17.99 -0.11
C PRO A 24 -14.43 18.38 1.26
N GLY A 25 -13.98 19.50 1.82
CA GLY A 25 -14.57 20.10 3.03
C GLY A 25 -14.00 19.60 4.37
N GLY A 26 -12.84 18.92 4.34
CA GLY A 26 -12.07 18.37 5.46
C GLY A 26 -12.47 18.78 6.87
N SER A 27 -13.37 18.00 7.48
CA SER A 27 -13.69 18.13 8.90
C SER A 27 -12.56 17.57 9.77
N SER A 28 -12.46 18.04 11.01
CA SER A 28 -11.49 17.50 11.99
C SER A 28 -11.64 15.99 12.19
N VAL A 29 -12.86 15.47 12.09
CA VAL A 29 -13.15 14.03 12.15
C VAL A 29 -12.45 13.26 11.04
N LEU A 30 -12.47 13.77 9.80
CA LEU A 30 -11.77 13.13 8.68
C LEU A 30 -10.26 13.12 8.91
N VAL A 31 -9.70 14.20 9.46
CA VAL A 31 -8.26 14.26 9.79
C VAL A 31 -7.89 13.19 10.82
N TYR A 32 -8.66 13.04 11.90
CA TYR A 32 -8.37 12.01 12.90
C TYR A 32 -8.54 10.60 12.34
N LEU A 33 -9.56 10.37 11.52
CA LEU A 33 -9.77 9.08 10.87
C LEU A 33 -8.60 8.75 9.91
N HIS A 34 -8.11 9.73 9.16
CA HIS A 34 -6.93 9.58 8.31
C HIS A 34 -5.70 9.16 9.14
N ILE A 35 -5.44 9.82 10.27
CA ILE A 35 -4.32 9.47 11.16
C ILE A 35 -4.44 8.03 11.66
N VAL A 36 -5.64 7.62 12.10
CA VAL A 36 -5.89 6.25 12.59
C VAL A 36 -5.64 5.23 11.49
N LEU A 37 -6.15 5.47 10.28
CA LEU A 37 -5.94 4.58 9.14
C LEU A 37 -4.45 4.50 8.77
N GLY A 38 -3.73 5.63 8.79
CA GLY A 38 -2.29 5.65 8.50
C GLY A 38 -1.48 4.79 9.48
N VAL A 39 -1.83 4.82 10.77
CA VAL A 39 -1.23 3.92 11.78
C VAL A 39 -1.56 2.46 11.50
N ILE A 40 -2.79 2.16 11.10
CA ILE A 40 -3.20 0.80 10.70
C ILE A 40 -2.40 0.32 9.49
N ILE A 41 -2.19 1.17 8.48
CA ILE A 41 -1.37 0.83 7.29
C ILE A 41 0.06 0.49 7.70
N ILE A 42 0.69 1.27 8.57
CA ILE A 42 2.05 0.97 9.05
C ILE A 42 2.09 -0.38 9.78
N GLY A 43 1.10 -0.63 10.64
CA GLY A 43 0.96 -1.91 11.34
C GLY A 43 0.76 -3.09 10.40
N LEU A 44 -0.10 -2.95 9.39
CA LEU A 44 -0.32 -3.96 8.35
C LEU A 44 0.93 -4.18 7.50
N ALA A 45 1.64 -3.12 7.11
CA ALA A 45 2.87 -3.22 6.34
C ALA A 45 3.94 -4.01 7.12
N PHE A 46 4.10 -3.75 8.41
CA PHE A 46 4.99 -4.49 9.29
C PHE A 46 4.58 -5.97 9.41
N TYR A 47 3.29 -6.23 9.65
CA TYR A 47 2.75 -7.58 9.78
C TYR A 47 2.96 -8.38 8.48
N ASN A 48 2.63 -7.78 7.33
CA ASN A 48 2.76 -8.37 6.02
C ASN A 48 4.23 -8.68 5.67
N PHE A 49 5.15 -7.72 5.88
CA PHE A 49 6.58 -7.95 5.72
C PHE A 49 7.09 -9.09 6.61
N SER A 50 6.69 -9.08 7.89
CA SER A 50 7.06 -10.11 8.86
C SER A 50 6.51 -11.49 8.54
N GLY A 51 5.31 -11.56 7.94
CA GLY A 51 4.70 -12.79 7.45
C GLY A 51 5.42 -13.31 6.21
N ILE A 52 5.52 -12.47 5.17
CA ILE A 52 6.15 -12.80 3.89
C ILE A 52 7.58 -13.33 4.08
N ARG A 53 8.39 -12.69 4.93
CA ARG A 53 9.79 -13.09 5.09
C ARG A 53 9.95 -14.53 5.62
N LYS A 54 8.94 -15.05 6.35
CA LYS A 54 8.90 -16.41 6.90
C LYS A 54 8.50 -17.47 5.87
N THR A 55 8.04 -17.06 4.70
CA THR A 55 7.61 -17.98 3.62
C THR A 55 8.77 -18.29 2.67
N ARG A 56 8.53 -19.23 1.74
CA ARG A 56 9.47 -19.57 0.64
C ARG A 56 9.24 -18.77 -0.64
N VAL A 57 8.39 -17.74 -0.60
CA VAL A 57 8.13 -16.87 -1.76
C VAL A 57 9.42 -16.21 -2.25
N MET A 58 9.45 -15.87 -3.54
CA MET A 58 10.60 -15.30 -4.23
C MET A 58 11.12 -14.05 -3.49
N GLY A 59 12.45 -13.91 -3.43
CA GLY A 59 13.11 -12.82 -2.70
C GLY A 59 12.71 -11.41 -3.17
N ARG A 60 12.27 -11.25 -4.42
CA ARG A 60 11.75 -9.96 -4.93
C ARG A 60 10.51 -9.50 -4.16
N VAL A 61 9.57 -10.39 -3.87
CA VAL A 61 8.36 -10.07 -3.09
C VAL A 61 8.75 -9.62 -1.68
N LYS A 62 9.72 -10.29 -1.05
CA LYS A 62 10.25 -9.91 0.28
C LYS A 62 10.87 -8.51 0.30
N ARG A 63 11.65 -8.17 -0.73
CA ARG A 63 12.28 -6.84 -0.86
C ARG A 63 11.24 -5.74 -1.08
N ILE A 64 10.23 -5.98 -1.92
CA ILE A 64 9.15 -5.01 -2.13
C ILE A 64 8.33 -4.85 -0.84
N ALA A 65 8.04 -5.93 -0.11
CA ALA A 65 7.37 -5.85 1.19
C ALA A 65 8.18 -5.05 2.23
N GLN A 66 9.51 -5.21 2.26
CA GLN A 66 10.38 -4.40 3.11
C GLN A 66 10.37 -2.92 2.70
N ALA A 67 10.46 -2.64 1.39
CA ALA A 67 10.42 -1.28 0.87
C ALA A 67 9.07 -0.61 1.20
N SER A 68 7.96 -1.33 1.05
CA SER A 68 6.62 -0.87 1.38
C SER A 68 6.48 -0.55 2.88
N PHE A 69 7.04 -1.39 3.76
CA PHE A 69 7.09 -1.10 5.20
C PHE A 69 7.89 0.17 5.50
N ASN A 70 9.12 0.29 4.98
CA ASN A 70 9.95 1.48 5.20
C ASN A 70 9.27 2.75 4.66
N LEU A 71 8.64 2.65 3.48
CA LEU A 71 7.92 3.76 2.86
C LEU A 71 6.69 4.16 3.68
N SER A 72 5.95 3.20 4.25
CA SER A 72 4.83 3.49 5.16
C SER A 72 5.29 4.25 6.41
N GLY A 73 6.44 3.88 6.98
CA GLY A 73 7.04 4.61 8.09
C GLY A 73 7.44 6.04 7.71
N ALA A 74 8.07 6.22 6.55
CA ALA A 74 8.42 7.55 6.03
C ALA A 74 7.17 8.42 5.78
N ALA A 75 6.13 7.84 5.16
CA ALA A 75 4.86 8.53 4.94
C ALA A 75 4.20 8.96 6.26
N GLY A 76 4.25 8.11 7.30
CA GLY A 76 3.79 8.44 8.65
C GLY A 76 4.55 9.62 9.26
N ILE A 77 5.88 9.64 9.12
CA ILE A 77 6.71 10.77 9.56
C ILE A 77 6.30 12.06 8.83
N PHE A 78 6.13 12.00 7.51
CA PHE A 78 5.66 13.17 6.75
C PHE A 78 4.28 13.64 7.21
N GLY A 79 3.35 12.70 7.49
CA GLY A 79 2.02 13.01 8.03
C GLY A 79 2.08 13.75 9.37
N ILE A 80 2.97 13.34 10.28
CA ILE A 80 3.20 14.03 11.56
C ILE A 80 3.70 15.46 11.32
N LEU A 81 4.68 15.64 10.44
CA LEU A 81 5.22 16.97 10.12
C LEU A 81 4.14 17.90 9.51
N ILE A 82 3.29 17.35 8.65
CA ILE A 82 2.16 18.06 8.04
C ILE A 82 1.13 18.45 9.11
N PHE A 83 0.78 17.54 10.01
CA PHE A 83 -0.20 17.77 11.08
C PHE A 83 0.20 18.95 11.98
N PHE A 84 1.49 19.04 12.35
CA PHE A 84 2.02 20.15 13.15
C PHE A 84 2.34 21.41 12.31
N GLY A 85 2.10 21.41 10.99
CA GLY A 85 2.33 22.56 10.13
C GLY A 85 3.80 22.95 9.98
N ILE A 86 4.71 21.99 10.12
CA ILE A 86 6.15 22.23 10.04
C ILE A 86 6.53 22.74 8.64
N GLY A 87 7.32 23.82 8.60
CA GLY A 87 7.84 24.37 7.35
C GLY A 87 6.86 25.24 6.55
N LYS A 88 5.71 25.63 7.10
CA LYS A 88 4.76 26.55 6.44
C LYS A 88 5.35 27.93 6.16
N ALA A 89 6.12 28.47 7.12
CA ALA A 89 6.75 29.79 7.01
C ALA A 89 8.12 29.77 6.31
N SER A 90 8.62 28.58 5.95
CA SER A 90 9.95 28.40 5.36
C SER A 90 9.81 28.07 3.88
N VAL A 91 10.45 28.85 3.02
CA VAL A 91 10.44 28.67 1.56
C VAL A 91 11.83 28.24 1.10
N ILE A 92 11.87 27.33 0.14
CA ILE A 92 13.12 26.96 -0.55
C ILE A 92 13.41 28.04 -1.59
N PRO A 93 14.46 28.87 -1.43
CA PRO A 93 14.63 30.09 -2.22
C PRO A 93 14.75 29.85 -3.73
N VAL A 94 15.28 28.70 -4.14
CA VAL A 94 15.58 28.39 -5.55
C VAL A 94 14.34 27.99 -6.36
N ILE A 95 13.34 27.38 -5.72
CA ILE A 95 12.15 26.81 -6.40
C ILE A 95 10.83 27.44 -5.95
N ASN A 96 10.89 28.40 -5.01
CA ASN A 96 9.75 29.13 -4.46
C ASN A 96 8.59 28.24 -3.96
N ILE A 97 8.94 27.08 -3.40
CA ILE A 97 8.00 26.14 -2.78
C ILE A 97 8.26 26.12 -1.28
N SER A 98 7.20 26.09 -0.46
CA SER A 98 7.34 25.95 0.98
C SER A 98 7.85 24.55 1.35
N ILE A 99 8.63 24.44 2.43
CA ILE A 99 9.06 23.14 2.95
C ILE A 99 7.82 22.27 3.25
N TYR A 100 6.76 22.88 3.78
CA TYR A 100 5.47 22.22 3.97
C TYR A 100 4.91 21.64 2.66
N GLY A 101 4.92 22.43 1.58
CA GLY A 101 4.45 21.99 0.26
C GLY A 101 5.24 20.81 -0.29
N LEU A 102 6.56 20.82 -0.09
CA LEU A 102 7.42 19.68 -0.47
C LEU A 102 7.10 18.42 0.35
N ILE A 103 6.96 18.54 1.68
CA ILE A 103 6.60 17.42 2.55
C ILE A 103 5.23 16.85 2.15
N LEU A 104 4.24 17.72 1.91
CA LEU A 104 2.91 17.32 1.46
C LEU A 104 2.98 16.54 0.14
N PHE A 105 3.74 17.04 -0.83
CA PHE A 105 3.94 16.37 -2.11
C PHE A 105 4.58 14.98 -1.93
N LEU A 106 5.63 14.88 -1.12
CA LEU A 106 6.30 13.60 -0.83
C LEU A 106 5.38 12.62 -0.10
N HIS A 107 4.56 13.11 0.84
CA HIS A 107 3.56 12.31 1.54
C HIS A 107 2.56 11.69 0.55
N VAL A 108 1.98 12.50 -0.34
CA VAL A 108 1.00 12.04 -1.33
C VAL A 108 1.61 11.02 -2.30
N ILE A 109 2.81 11.28 -2.85
CA ILE A 109 3.47 10.31 -3.74
C ILE A 109 3.81 9.01 -3.02
N SER A 110 4.24 9.10 -1.75
CA SER A 110 4.51 7.91 -0.95
C SER A 110 3.24 7.07 -0.78
N SER A 111 2.08 7.68 -0.56
CA SER A 111 0.79 6.98 -0.46
C SER A 111 0.43 6.23 -1.75
N PHE A 112 0.63 6.84 -2.93
CA PHE A 112 0.45 6.16 -4.23
C PHE A 112 1.42 4.98 -4.40
N ALA A 113 2.67 5.15 -4.00
CA ALA A 113 3.66 4.08 -4.06
C ALA A 113 3.34 2.94 -3.07
N ILE A 114 2.75 3.23 -1.90
CA ILE A 114 2.33 2.21 -0.92
C ILE A 114 1.21 1.34 -1.48
N ILE A 115 0.14 1.92 -2.04
CA ILE A 115 -0.99 1.13 -2.57
C ILE A 115 -0.58 0.27 -3.78
N THR A 116 0.25 0.81 -4.67
CA THR A 116 0.76 0.07 -5.83
C THR A 116 1.67 -1.09 -5.41
N GLN A 117 2.55 -0.87 -4.45
CA GLN A 117 3.40 -1.94 -3.90
C GLN A 117 2.56 -2.98 -3.14
N ALA A 118 1.57 -2.56 -2.36
CA ALA A 118 0.68 -3.48 -1.65
C ALA A 118 -0.05 -4.42 -2.62
N ALA A 119 -0.61 -3.87 -3.71
CA ALA A 119 -1.27 -4.67 -4.75
C ALA A 119 -0.30 -5.64 -5.44
N ALA A 120 0.89 -5.16 -5.82
CA ALA A 120 1.91 -5.99 -6.45
C ALA A 120 2.38 -7.14 -5.54
N ILE A 121 2.56 -6.89 -4.24
CA ILE A 121 2.93 -7.91 -3.27
C ILE A 121 1.80 -8.93 -3.10
N ALA A 122 0.55 -8.46 -2.95
CA ALA A 122 -0.61 -9.33 -2.76
C ALA A 122 -0.76 -10.30 -3.93
N ILE A 123 -0.82 -9.78 -5.16
CA ILE A 123 -0.96 -10.58 -6.38
C ILE A 123 0.22 -11.55 -6.54
N ALA A 124 1.46 -11.08 -6.40
CA ALA A 124 2.62 -11.95 -6.58
C ALA A 124 2.74 -13.05 -5.50
N TYR A 125 2.26 -12.77 -4.28
CA TYR A 125 2.18 -13.79 -3.23
C TYR A 125 1.10 -14.82 -3.55
N ASP A 126 -0.07 -14.38 -3.98
CA ASP A 126 -1.22 -15.21 -4.36
C ASP A 126 -0.87 -16.17 -5.49
N MET A 127 -0.31 -15.65 -6.59
CA MET A 127 0.18 -16.45 -7.73
C MET A 127 1.23 -17.49 -7.31
N TRP A 128 2.06 -17.19 -6.31
CA TRP A 128 3.03 -18.15 -5.79
C TRP A 128 2.39 -19.22 -4.90
N GLU A 129 1.44 -18.83 -4.04
CA GLU A 129 0.70 -19.73 -3.17
C GLU A 129 -0.10 -20.75 -4.00
N ASP A 130 -0.71 -20.29 -5.09
CA ASP A 130 -1.48 -21.12 -6.05
C ASP A 130 -0.62 -21.87 -7.07
N LYS A 131 0.71 -21.64 -7.05
CA LYS A 131 1.66 -22.21 -8.00
C LYS A 131 1.26 -21.94 -9.46
N GLU A 132 0.76 -20.73 -9.73
CA GLU A 132 0.24 -20.30 -11.03
C GLU A 132 1.17 -20.67 -12.19
N PHE A 133 2.47 -20.42 -12.01
CA PHE A 133 3.49 -20.67 -13.03
C PHE A 133 3.88 -22.14 -13.23
N LEU A 134 3.28 -23.10 -12.52
CA LEU A 134 3.46 -24.53 -12.80
C LEU A 134 2.45 -25.06 -13.82
N LYS A 135 1.41 -24.29 -14.14
CA LYS A 135 0.36 -24.67 -15.09
C LYS A 135 0.41 -23.70 -16.27
N GLU A 136 1.01 -24.11 -17.37
CA GLU A 136 1.00 -23.31 -18.59
C GLU A 136 -0.35 -23.43 -19.31
N THR A 137 -0.79 -22.32 -19.91
CA THR A 137 -2.01 -22.25 -20.72
C THR A 137 -1.63 -22.10 -22.19
N GLU A 138 -2.42 -22.67 -23.10
CA GLU A 138 -2.17 -22.54 -24.53
C GLU A 138 -2.15 -21.07 -24.98
N PRO A 139 -1.20 -20.66 -25.84
CA PRO A 139 -1.14 -19.30 -26.36
C PRO A 139 -2.46 -18.88 -27.01
N GLY A 140 -2.96 -17.69 -26.65
CA GLY A 140 -4.21 -17.14 -27.19
C GLY A 140 -5.50 -17.70 -26.57
N VAL A 141 -5.41 -18.63 -25.62
CA VAL A 141 -6.56 -19.19 -24.90
C VAL A 141 -6.64 -18.55 -23.51
N VAL A 142 -7.75 -17.86 -23.22
CA VAL A 142 -8.06 -17.39 -21.87
C VAL A 142 -8.73 -18.55 -21.11
N PRO A 143 -8.15 -19.04 -20.00
CA PRO A 143 -8.77 -20.11 -19.23
C PRO A 143 -10.16 -19.71 -18.74
N PRO A 144 -11.13 -20.65 -18.70
CA PRO A 144 -12.43 -20.37 -18.14
C PRO A 144 -12.28 -19.98 -16.66
N ASN A 145 -13.18 -19.11 -16.18
CA ASN A 145 -13.18 -18.68 -14.79
C ASN A 145 -13.21 -19.93 -13.88
N PRO A 146 -12.35 -20.04 -12.84
CA PRO A 146 -12.32 -21.19 -11.95
C PRO A 146 -13.69 -21.61 -11.40
N MET A 147 -14.58 -20.65 -11.12
CA MET A 147 -15.95 -20.93 -10.65
C MET A 147 -16.84 -21.64 -11.69
N GLN A 148 -16.49 -21.58 -12.97
CA GLN A 148 -17.19 -22.30 -14.05
C GLN A 148 -16.68 -23.73 -14.21
N GLN A 149 -15.51 -24.06 -13.63
CA GLN A 149 -14.90 -25.39 -13.72
C GLN A 149 -15.42 -26.35 -12.64
N GLU A 150 -15.85 -25.85 -11.48
CA GLU A 150 -16.38 -26.67 -10.37
C GLU A 150 -17.81 -27.22 -10.61
N GLY A 151 -18.47 -26.83 -11.71
CA GLY A 151 -19.82 -27.28 -12.07
C GLY A 151 -19.89 -28.54 -12.95
N ILE A 152 -18.75 -29.19 -13.22
CA ILE A 152 -18.66 -30.39 -14.07
C ILE A 152 -18.09 -31.54 -13.24
N HIS A 153 -18.86 -32.03 -12.27
CA HIS A 153 -18.63 -33.31 -11.60
C HIS A 153 -19.95 -34.02 -11.34
#